data_AF-A0A9N7LPU6-F1
#
_entry.id   AF-A0A9N7LPU6-F1
#
_cell.length_a   1.000
_cell.length_b   1.000
_cell.length_c   1.000
_cell.angle_alpha   90.00
_cell.angle_beta   90.00
_cell.angle_gamma   90.00
#
_symmetry.space_group_name_H-M   'P 1'
#
loop_
_entity.id
_entity.type
_entity.pdbx_description
1 polymer ?
#
loop_
_entity_poly.entity_id
_entity_poly.type
_entity_poly.pdbx_seq_one_letter_code
_entity_poly.pdbx_strand_id
1 'polypeptide(L)'
;MAVQASGAVPDNRQAKPIPAERMIRYYTARGLLPRPGTRGRALTYGRTHLLRLVAIKRLQGQGLSLGEIAERLEALSPAELESLAAIPPSAMPPGLGDPETTTESSRAAGRFWREVPEPIATQAVADGSAEHPSVTDLRAIRLSDTVTLLIDGHAYPLPELESLRRAAAPLLDLLTAATNGADGATNDAQERIRHER
;
A
#
# COMPACT_ATOMS: atom_id res chain seq x y z
N MET A 1 27.74 44.62 -11.02
CA MET A 1 28.16 43.24 -11.28
C MET A 1 26.93 42.43 -11.65
N ALA A 2 26.97 41.78 -12.80
CA ALA A 2 25.84 41.10 -13.42
C ALA A 2 25.68 39.65 -12.94
N VAL A 3 24.41 39.26 -12.80
CA VAL A 3 23.77 37.96 -13.11
C VAL A 3 24.68 36.73 -13.22
N GLN A 4 24.37 35.71 -12.42
CA GLN A 4 24.29 34.33 -12.93
C GLN A 4 23.04 33.62 -12.41
N ALA A 5 22.07 33.51 -13.31
CA ALA A 5 21.05 32.48 -13.31
C ALA A 5 21.60 31.27 -14.06
N SER A 6 21.64 30.11 -13.41
CA SER A 6 21.81 28.78 -14.02
C SER A 6 21.63 27.76 -12.89
N GLY A 7 20.85 26.70 -13.02
CA GLY A 7 20.10 26.19 -14.14
C GLY A 7 19.58 24.84 -13.67
N ALA A 8 18.28 24.66 -13.68
CA ALA A 8 17.67 23.34 -13.53
C ALA A 8 16.41 23.38 -14.38
N VAL A 9 16.58 23.15 -15.67
CA VAL A 9 15.48 22.70 -16.53
C VAL A 9 15.38 21.20 -16.29
N PRO A 10 14.41 20.68 -15.53
CA PRO A 10 14.16 19.25 -15.57
C PRO A 10 13.55 18.92 -16.94
N ASP A 11 14.23 18.01 -17.62
CA ASP A 11 13.80 17.28 -18.81
C ASP A 11 12.47 16.55 -18.53
N ASN A 12 11.35 17.27 -18.63
CA ASN A 12 10.06 16.74 -18.21
C ASN A 12 9.28 16.03 -19.34
N ARG A 13 9.96 15.64 -20.43
CA ARG A 13 9.35 14.93 -21.56
C ARG A 13 9.07 13.45 -21.30
N GLN A 14 9.54 12.90 -20.17
CA GLN A 14 9.29 11.50 -19.77
C GLN A 14 8.20 11.35 -18.71
N ALA A 15 7.36 12.37 -18.51
CA ALA A 15 6.27 12.30 -17.55
C ALA A 15 5.24 11.27 -18.02
N LYS A 16 5.38 10.02 -17.54
CA LYS A 16 4.38 8.97 -17.73
C LYS A 16 3.01 9.50 -17.30
N PRO A 17 1.95 9.24 -18.09
CA PRO A 17 0.61 9.74 -17.82
C PRO A 17 0.06 9.18 -16.50
N ILE A 18 0.54 8.00 -16.09
CA ILE A 18 0.15 7.34 -14.84
C ILE A 18 1.37 7.32 -13.89
N PRO A 19 1.26 7.90 -12.68
CA PRO A 19 2.28 7.76 -11.65
C PRO A 19 2.49 6.28 -11.29
N ALA A 20 3.74 5.83 -11.28
CA ALA A 20 4.07 4.50 -10.77
C ALA A 20 3.89 4.44 -9.24
N GLU A 21 3.63 3.25 -8.68
CA GLU A 21 3.42 3.08 -7.24
C GLU A 21 4.55 3.67 -6.38
N ARG A 22 5.81 3.47 -6.80
CA ARG A 22 6.99 4.07 -6.14
C ARG A 22 6.92 5.59 -6.04
N MET A 23 6.35 6.26 -7.05
CA MET A 23 6.21 7.72 -7.06
C MET A 23 5.11 8.18 -6.11
N ILE A 24 4.01 7.43 -6.04
CA ILE A 24 2.93 7.71 -5.08
C ILE A 24 3.49 7.63 -3.66
N ARG A 25 4.21 6.55 -3.32
CA ARG A 25 4.87 6.40 -2.01
C ARG A 25 5.88 7.53 -1.74
N TYR A 26 6.67 7.91 -2.75
CA TYR A 26 7.60 9.03 -2.65
C TYR A 26 6.91 10.37 -2.37
N TYR A 27 5.78 10.65 -3.02
CA TYR A 27 4.99 11.87 -2.76
C TYR A 27 4.34 11.86 -1.37
N THR A 28 3.86 10.70 -0.92
CA THR A 28 3.37 10.54 0.46
C THR A 28 4.49 10.77 1.47
N ALA A 29 5.68 10.20 1.26
CA ALA A 29 6.83 10.35 2.17
C ALA A 29 7.32 11.80 2.26
N ARG A 30 7.20 12.57 1.18
CA ARG A 30 7.54 14.00 1.12
C ARG A 30 6.40 14.95 1.54
N GLY A 31 5.27 14.41 1.97
CA GLY A 31 4.12 15.22 2.44
C GLY A 31 3.30 15.90 1.34
N LEU A 32 3.56 15.62 0.05
CA LEU A 32 2.76 16.20 -1.04
C LEU A 32 1.34 15.61 -1.11
N LEU A 33 1.17 14.41 -0.58
CA LEU A 33 -0.12 13.73 -0.45
C LEU A 33 -0.47 13.59 1.03
N PRO A 34 -1.75 13.72 1.40
CA PRO A 34 -2.20 13.37 2.73
C PRO A 34 -1.87 11.90 3.02
N ARG A 35 -1.81 11.56 4.31
CA ARG A 35 -1.56 10.20 4.74
C ARG A 35 -2.72 9.32 4.23
N PRO A 36 -2.44 8.23 3.51
CA PRO A 36 -3.49 7.34 3.04
C PRO A 36 -4.19 6.68 4.23
N GLY A 37 -5.47 6.37 4.02
CA GLY A 37 -6.20 5.51 4.96
C GLY A 37 -5.68 4.08 4.90
N THR A 38 -6.11 3.27 5.86
CA THR A 38 -5.78 1.84 5.92
C THR A 38 -7.07 1.02 5.91
N ARG A 39 -7.13 0.01 5.05
CA ARG A 39 -8.20 -1.00 5.07
C ARG A 39 -7.54 -2.36 5.26
N GLY A 40 -7.56 -2.84 6.51
CA GLY A 40 -6.79 -4.03 6.90
C GLY A 40 -5.29 -3.81 6.71
N ARG A 41 -4.65 -4.65 5.88
CA ARG A 41 -3.22 -4.55 5.54
C ARG A 41 -2.93 -3.68 4.31
N ALA A 42 -3.95 -3.18 3.60
CA ALA A 42 -3.79 -2.40 2.38
C ALA A 42 -3.96 -0.90 2.63
N LEU A 43 -3.19 -0.07 1.91
CA LEU A 43 -3.37 1.38 1.87
C LEU A 43 -4.55 1.75 0.97
N THR A 44 -5.38 2.67 1.43
CA THR A 44 -6.54 3.17 0.68
C THR A 44 -6.33 4.65 0.36
N TYR A 45 -6.49 4.98 -0.92
CA TYR A 45 -6.40 6.33 -1.44
C TYR A 45 -7.81 6.79 -1.83
N GLY A 46 -8.14 8.03 -1.46
CA GLY A 46 -9.45 8.63 -1.69
C GLY A 46 -9.48 9.72 -2.76
N ARG A 47 -10.60 10.42 -2.81
CA ARG A 47 -10.85 11.54 -3.73
C ARG A 47 -9.76 12.60 -3.66
N THR A 48 -9.40 13.06 -2.47
CA THR A 48 -8.39 14.10 -2.25
C THR A 48 -7.01 13.67 -2.76
N HIS A 49 -6.67 12.39 -2.63
CA HIS A 49 -5.40 11.86 -3.13
C HIS A 49 -5.35 11.89 -4.66
N LEU A 50 -6.44 11.51 -5.33
CA LEU A 50 -6.55 11.57 -6.78
C LEU A 50 -6.43 13.01 -7.29
N LEU A 51 -7.14 13.94 -6.66
CA LEU A 51 -7.09 15.36 -7.01
C LEU A 51 -5.68 15.93 -6.91
N ARG A 52 -4.98 15.68 -5.79
CA ARG A 52 -3.59 16.13 -5.61
C ARG A 52 -2.64 15.48 -6.62
N LEU A 53 -2.78 14.18 -6.91
CA LEU A 53 -1.95 13.49 -7.91
C LEU A 53 -2.08 14.10 -9.30
N VAL A 54 -3.32 14.39 -9.74
CA VAL A 54 -3.56 15.03 -11.03
C VAL A 54 -3.03 16.47 -11.04
N ALA A 55 -3.23 17.22 -9.95
CA ALA A 55 -2.69 18.57 -9.81
C ALA A 55 -1.14 18.58 -9.88
N ILE A 56 -0.46 17.67 -9.17
CA ILE A 56 1.00 17.50 -9.23
C ILE A 56 1.45 17.26 -10.67
N LYS A 57 0.77 16.37 -11.40
CA LYS A 57 1.15 16.06 -12.79
C LYS A 57 0.95 17.24 -13.73
N ARG A 58 -0.11 18.02 -13.56
CA ARG A 58 -0.33 19.24 -14.34
C ARG A 58 0.73 20.31 -14.06
N LEU A 59 1.07 20.53 -12.80
CA LEU A 59 2.11 21.48 -12.41
C LEU A 59 3.51 21.02 -12.85
N GLN A 60 3.79 19.71 -12.79
CA GLN A 60 4.99 19.13 -13.41
C GLN A 60 5.02 19.43 -14.91
N GLY A 61 3.91 19.22 -15.63
CA GLY A 61 3.79 19.55 -17.06
C GLY A 61 4.07 21.02 -17.40
N GLN A 62 3.90 21.93 -16.43
CA GLN A 62 4.24 23.35 -16.55
C GLN A 62 5.72 23.66 -16.24
N GLY A 63 6.51 22.65 -15.87
CA GLY A 63 7.93 22.78 -15.58
C GLY A 63 8.27 23.12 -14.12
N LEU A 64 7.29 23.13 -13.21
CA LEU A 64 7.54 23.40 -11.80
C LEU A 64 8.33 22.26 -11.14
N SER A 65 9.26 22.63 -10.26
CA SER A 65 9.97 21.70 -9.41
C SER A 65 9.05 21.16 -8.30
N LEU A 66 9.42 20.01 -7.72
CA LEU A 66 8.62 19.42 -6.64
C LEU A 66 8.51 20.31 -5.39
N GLY A 67 9.48 21.20 -5.15
CA GLY A 67 9.43 22.16 -4.04
C GLY A 67 8.34 23.21 -4.27
N GLU A 68 8.38 23.87 -5.43
CA GLU A 68 7.38 24.86 -5.84
C GLU A 68 5.96 24.25 -5.92
N ILE A 69 5.86 22.99 -6.35
CA ILE A 69 4.60 22.26 -6.35
C ILE A 69 4.08 22.06 -4.92
N ALA A 70 4.93 21.72 -3.96
CA ALA A 70 4.51 21.53 -2.58
C ALA A 70 3.96 22.83 -1.98
N GLU A 71 4.69 23.94 -2.12
CA GLU A 71 4.25 25.27 -1.65
C GLU A 71 2.91 25.68 -2.29
N ARG A 72 2.77 25.46 -3.60
CA ARG A 72 1.53 25.78 -4.30
C ARG A 72 0.36 24.92 -3.86
N LEU A 73 0.58 23.63 -3.59
CA LEU A 73 -0.46 22.73 -3.11
C LEU A 73 -0.89 23.00 -1.66
N GLU A 74 -0.01 23.59 -0.84
CA GLU A 74 -0.35 24.02 0.51
C GLU A 74 -1.20 25.30 0.52
N ALA A 75 -0.97 26.19 -0.45
CA ALA A 75 -1.73 27.44 -0.57
C ALA A 75 -3.15 27.26 -1.16
N LEU A 76 -3.45 26.13 -1.81
CA LEU A 76 -4.73 25.90 -2.49
C LEU A 76 -5.83 25.45 -1.52
N SER A 77 -6.99 26.08 -1.61
CA SER A 77 -8.22 25.56 -1.01
C SER A 77 -8.70 24.28 -1.72
N PRO A 78 -9.58 23.48 -1.08
CA PRO A 78 -10.13 22.27 -1.70
C PRO A 78 -10.83 22.55 -3.04
N ALA A 79 -11.56 23.66 -3.16
CA ALA A 79 -12.25 24.04 -4.39
C ALA A 79 -11.27 24.42 -5.51
N GLU A 80 -10.20 25.14 -5.18
CA GLU A 80 -9.15 25.49 -6.15
C GLU A 80 -8.34 24.26 -6.57
N LEU A 81 -8.11 23.32 -5.66
CA LEU A 81 -7.48 22.04 -5.96
C LEU A 81 -8.33 21.22 -6.94
N GLU A 82 -9.65 21.17 -6.72
CA GLU A 82 -10.59 20.52 -7.65
C GLU A 82 -10.57 21.18 -9.03
N SER A 83 -10.59 22.51 -9.06
CA SER A 83 -10.49 23.29 -10.30
C SER A 83 -9.17 23.03 -11.03
N LEU A 84 -8.05 23.02 -10.31
CA LEU A 84 -6.73 22.75 -10.87
C LEU A 84 -6.62 21.31 -11.41
N ALA A 85 -7.20 20.33 -10.72
CA ALA A 85 -7.23 18.95 -11.17
C ALA A 85 -8.15 18.76 -12.38
N ALA A 86 -9.22 19.57 -12.51
CA ALA A 86 -10.27 19.55 -13.55
C ALA A 86 -10.56 18.14 -14.08
N ILE A 87 -10.83 17.19 -13.16
CA ILE A 87 -11.19 15.82 -13.51
C ILE A 87 -12.68 15.82 -13.86
N PRO A 88 -13.07 15.37 -15.07
CA PRO A 88 -14.49 15.30 -15.40
C PRO A 88 -15.18 14.28 -14.48
N PRO A 89 -16.42 14.52 -14.06
CA PRO A 89 -17.12 13.64 -13.12
C PRO A 89 -17.31 12.22 -13.68
N SER A 90 -17.37 12.05 -15.00
CA SER A 90 -17.41 10.75 -15.67
C SER A 90 -16.11 9.93 -15.56
N ALA A 91 -14.97 10.59 -15.32
CA ALA A 91 -13.69 9.92 -15.09
C ALA A 91 -13.41 9.66 -13.60
N MET A 92 -14.24 10.19 -12.70
CA MET A 92 -14.15 9.89 -11.27
C MET A 92 -14.80 8.54 -10.98
N PRO A 93 -14.10 7.61 -10.30
CA PRO A 93 -14.69 6.35 -9.91
C PRO A 93 -15.93 6.58 -9.02
N PRO A 94 -17.06 5.88 -9.27
CA PRO A 94 -18.24 6.01 -8.43
C PRO A 94 -17.93 5.54 -7.01
N GLY A 95 -18.38 6.28 -6.00
CA GLY A 95 -18.14 5.95 -4.60
C GLY A 95 -16.72 6.23 -4.09
N LEU A 96 -15.88 6.92 -4.87
CA LEU A 96 -14.58 7.41 -4.40
C LEU A 96 -14.78 8.53 -3.37
N GLY A 97 -14.99 8.13 -2.11
CA GLY A 97 -14.90 9.02 -0.95
C GLY A 97 -13.47 9.19 -0.47
N ASP A 98 -13.25 10.16 0.41
CA ASP A 98 -12.02 10.14 1.20
C ASP A 98 -12.11 9.01 2.23
N PRO A 99 -11.09 8.13 2.33
CA PRO A 99 -11.05 7.19 3.44
C PRO A 99 -11.08 8.03 4.71
N GLU A 100 -11.89 7.65 5.70
CA GLU A 100 -11.76 8.25 7.01
C GLU A 100 -10.30 8.10 7.42
N THR A 101 -9.55 9.19 7.36
CA THR A 101 -8.24 9.29 7.97
C THR A 101 -8.55 9.34 9.44
N THR A 102 -8.76 8.17 10.03
CA THR A 102 -8.82 8.05 11.47
C THR A 102 -7.49 8.62 11.93
N THR A 103 -7.54 9.81 12.55
CA THR A 103 -6.48 10.39 13.38
C THR A 103 -6.29 9.53 14.64
N GLU A 104 -6.46 8.21 14.52
CA GLU A 104 -5.77 7.21 15.28
C GLU A 104 -4.33 7.18 14.77
N SER A 105 -3.66 8.30 15.02
CA SER A 105 -2.24 8.32 15.32
C SER A 105 -1.93 7.08 16.15
N SER A 106 -1.34 6.07 15.52
CA SER A 106 -0.55 5.06 16.23
C SER A 106 -1.29 4.24 17.31
N ARG A 107 -2.62 4.31 17.46
CA ARG A 107 -3.34 3.60 18.55
C ARG A 107 -3.63 2.14 18.19
N ALA A 108 -3.73 1.82 16.90
CA ALA A 108 -3.88 0.45 16.41
C ALA A 108 -2.55 -0.29 16.17
N ALA A 109 -1.41 0.43 16.14
CA ALA A 109 -0.18 -0.14 16.67
C ALA A 109 -0.33 -0.10 18.18
N GLY A 110 -1.18 -0.98 18.71
CA GLY A 110 -1.50 -1.09 20.12
C GLY A 110 -0.22 -1.08 20.93
N ARG A 111 -0.36 -0.66 22.19
CA ARG A 111 0.72 -0.49 23.18
C ARG A 111 1.79 -1.59 23.14
N PHE A 112 1.39 -2.80 22.72
CA PHE A 112 2.22 -3.90 22.23
C PHE A 112 3.50 -3.54 21.44
N TRP A 113 3.45 -2.63 20.45
CA TRP A 113 4.64 -2.29 19.64
C TRP A 113 5.46 -1.12 20.20
N ARG A 114 4.99 -0.49 21.29
CA ARG A 114 5.64 0.65 21.95
C ARG A 114 6.19 0.29 23.33
N GLU A 115 5.63 -0.74 23.97
CA GLU A 115 6.32 -1.54 24.96
C GLU A 115 7.48 -2.24 24.26
N VAL A 116 8.68 -1.67 24.39
CA VAL A 116 9.86 -2.51 24.44
C VAL A 116 9.55 -3.51 25.56
N PRO A 117 9.46 -4.83 25.31
CA PRO A 117 9.32 -5.77 26.41
C PRO A 117 10.46 -5.43 27.37
N GLU A 118 10.11 -5.12 28.63
CA GLU A 118 11.10 -5.03 29.70
C GLU A 118 12.03 -6.22 29.50
N PRO A 119 13.33 -6.00 29.21
CA PRO A 119 14.24 -7.12 29.09
C PRO A 119 14.06 -7.85 30.39
N ILE A 120 13.52 -9.08 30.33
CA ILE A 120 13.30 -9.91 31.51
C ILE A 120 14.63 -9.86 32.22
N ALA A 121 14.69 -9.09 33.31
CA ALA A 121 15.92 -8.92 34.05
C ALA A 121 16.27 -10.34 34.42
N THR A 122 17.33 -10.84 33.76
CA THR A 122 17.82 -12.18 33.97
C THR A 122 18.22 -12.19 35.42
N GLN A 123 17.30 -12.62 36.28
CA GLN A 123 17.67 -13.18 37.55
C GLN A 123 18.59 -14.30 37.14
N ALA A 124 19.87 -14.07 37.39
CA ALA A 124 20.91 -15.07 37.32
C ALA A 124 20.54 -16.15 38.36
N VAL A 125 19.58 -16.99 37.99
CA VAL A 125 19.58 -18.37 38.42
C VAL A 125 20.70 -19.00 37.62
N ALA A 126 21.79 -19.25 38.34
CA ALA A 126 22.84 -20.12 37.83
C ALA A 126 22.20 -21.45 37.40
N ASP A 127 22.74 -21.98 36.31
CA ASP A 127 22.39 -23.24 35.65
C ASP A 127 21.17 -23.22 34.70
N GLY A 128 21.49 -23.03 33.42
CA GLY A 128 20.62 -23.35 32.29
C GLY A 128 20.52 -22.21 31.29
N SER A 129 21.39 -22.19 30.29
CA SER A 129 21.32 -21.29 29.13
C SER A 129 19.92 -21.31 28.52
N ALA A 130 19.11 -20.28 28.78
CA ALA A 130 17.83 -20.10 28.12
C ALA A 130 18.12 -19.61 26.68
N GLU A 131 18.08 -20.55 25.75
CA GLU A 131 18.22 -20.32 24.31
C GLU A 131 17.13 -19.34 23.86
N HIS A 132 17.53 -18.13 23.45
CA HIS A 132 16.64 -17.28 22.67
C HIS A 132 16.29 -18.09 21.40
N PRO A 133 15.01 -18.26 21.02
CA PRO A 133 14.65 -19.05 19.84
C PRO A 133 15.14 -18.32 18.59
N SER A 134 16.35 -18.66 18.15
CA SER A 134 16.91 -18.22 16.89
C SER A 134 16.34 -19.10 15.78
N VAL A 135 15.37 -18.55 15.05
CA VAL A 135 14.83 -19.18 13.83
C VAL A 135 15.97 -19.27 12.81
N THR A 136 16.56 -20.45 12.65
CA THR A 136 17.75 -20.65 11.83
C THR A 136 17.47 -21.52 10.60
N ASP A 137 16.42 -22.33 10.67
CA ASP A 137 16.03 -23.25 9.60
C ASP A 137 14.59 -22.95 9.15
N LEU A 138 14.41 -22.26 8.04
CA LEU A 138 13.09 -22.00 7.46
C LEU A 138 12.82 -22.98 6.31
N ARG A 139 11.75 -23.76 6.44
CA ARG A 139 11.28 -24.68 5.41
C ARG A 139 10.01 -24.17 4.75
N ALA A 140 9.99 -24.21 3.42
CA ALA A 140 8.84 -23.82 2.60
C ALA A 140 8.03 -25.05 2.16
N ILE A 141 6.74 -25.07 2.47
CA ILE A 141 5.80 -26.12 2.09
C ILE A 141 4.74 -25.52 1.18
N ARG A 142 4.65 -26.02 -0.06
CA ARG A 142 3.64 -25.57 -1.01
C ARG A 142 2.30 -26.25 -0.71
N LEU A 143 1.27 -25.47 -0.37
CA LEU A 143 -0.07 -25.96 -0.04
C LEU A 143 -1.02 -25.94 -1.24
N SER A 144 -0.78 -25.03 -2.19
CA SER A 144 -1.46 -24.93 -3.48
C SER A 144 -0.53 -24.27 -4.50
N ASP A 145 -1.01 -24.01 -5.73
CA ASP A 145 -0.24 -23.28 -6.74
C ASP A 145 0.00 -21.81 -6.38
N THR A 146 -0.75 -21.26 -5.42
CA THR A 146 -0.70 -19.85 -5.02
C THR A 146 -0.30 -19.63 -3.57
N VAL A 147 -0.20 -20.69 -2.75
CA VAL A 147 0.05 -20.60 -1.31
C VAL A 147 1.24 -21.45 -0.88
N THR A 148 2.22 -20.82 -0.23
CA THR A 148 3.39 -21.47 0.38
C THR A 148 3.47 -21.12 1.86
N LEU A 149 3.60 -22.13 2.71
CA LEU A 149 3.75 -22.01 4.16
C LEU A 149 5.23 -22.06 4.53
N LEU A 150 5.69 -21.14 5.37
CA LEU A 150 7.05 -21.14 5.94
C LEU A 150 6.98 -21.61 7.39
N ILE A 151 7.74 -22.65 7.74
CA ILE A 151 7.80 -23.21 9.09
C ILE A 151 9.25 -23.26 9.57
N ASP A 152 9.48 -22.94 10.85
CA ASP A 152 10.76 -23.17 11.51
C ASP A 152 11.00 -24.68 11.71
N GLY A 153 12.05 -25.20 11.09
CA GLY A 153 12.40 -26.61 11.11
C GLY A 153 12.85 -27.14 12.46
N HIS A 154 13.20 -26.27 13.41
CA HIS A 154 13.55 -26.64 14.77
C HIS A 154 12.32 -26.86 15.67
N ALA A 155 11.14 -26.35 15.26
CA ALA A 155 9.92 -26.46 16.04
C ALA A 155 9.14 -27.74 15.66
N TYR A 156 9.39 -28.82 16.42
CA TYR A 156 8.64 -30.08 16.40
C TYR A 156 8.71 -30.88 15.08
N PRO A 157 8.47 -32.20 15.10
CA PRO A 157 8.31 -32.96 13.86
C PRO A 157 7.16 -32.36 13.04
N LEU A 158 7.44 -32.01 11.79
CA LEU A 158 6.43 -31.48 10.89
C LEU A 158 5.30 -32.51 10.73
N PRO A 159 4.02 -32.10 10.88
CA PRO A 159 2.91 -32.98 10.54
C PRO A 159 2.97 -33.33 9.05
N GLU A 160 2.42 -34.50 8.68
CA GLU A 160 2.35 -34.92 7.28
C GLU A 160 1.68 -33.84 6.41
N LEU A 161 2.16 -33.69 5.17
CA LEU A 161 1.68 -32.69 4.22
C LEU A 161 0.16 -32.74 4.04
N GLU A 162 -0.43 -33.94 4.01
CA GLU A 162 -1.87 -34.12 3.84
C GLU A 162 -2.66 -33.67 5.08
N SER A 163 -2.11 -33.89 6.28
CA SER A 163 -2.72 -33.40 7.53
C SER A 163 -2.72 -31.87 7.58
N LEU A 164 -1.60 -31.27 7.15
CA LEU A 164 -1.46 -29.82 7.04
C LEU A 164 -2.40 -29.23 5.98
N ARG A 165 -2.51 -29.89 4.81
CA ARG A 165 -3.43 -29.49 3.73
C ARG A 165 -4.89 -29.58 4.17
N ARG A 166 -5.26 -30.65 4.88
CA ARG A 166 -6.60 -30.82 5.45
C ARG A 166 -6.93 -29.73 6.48
N ALA A 167 -5.99 -29.41 7.37
CA ALA A 167 -6.17 -28.33 8.34
C ALA A 167 -6.29 -26.95 7.67
N ALA A 168 -5.59 -26.74 6.56
CA ALA A 168 -5.61 -25.50 5.79
C ALA A 168 -6.78 -25.39 4.79
N ALA A 169 -7.57 -26.46 4.58
CA ALA A 169 -8.66 -26.51 3.60
C ALA A 169 -9.62 -25.30 3.64
N PRO A 170 -10.19 -24.89 4.79
CA PRO A 170 -11.12 -23.74 4.81
C PRO A 170 -10.45 -22.42 4.39
N LEU A 171 -9.16 -22.26 4.67
CA LEU A 171 -8.41 -21.08 4.25
C LEU A 171 -8.12 -21.09 2.75
N LEU A 172 -7.77 -22.26 2.19
CA LEU A 172 -7.54 -22.43 0.76
C LEU A 172 -8.82 -22.21 -0.05
N ASP A 173 -9.98 -22.65 0.47
CA ASP A 173 -11.28 -22.42 -0.16
C ASP A 173 -11.60 -20.92 -0.25
N LEU A 174 -11.35 -20.16 0.82
CA LEU A 174 -11.54 -18.69 0.82
C LEU A 174 -10.61 -17.98 -0.15
N LEU A 175 -9.33 -18.39 -0.23
CA LEU A 175 -8.37 -17.79 -1.16
C LEU A 175 -8.71 -18.14 -2.61
N THR A 176 -9.23 -19.34 -2.86
CA THR A 176 -9.68 -19.78 -4.18
C THR A 176 -10.96 -19.06 -4.61
N ALA A 177 -11.91 -18.87 -3.69
CA ALA A 177 -13.12 -18.08 -3.95
C ALA A 177 -12.79 -16.60 -4.22
N ALA A 178 -11.83 -16.02 -3.49
CA ALA A 178 -11.39 -14.65 -3.68
C ALA A 178 -10.68 -14.43 -5.03
N THR A 179 -9.88 -15.40 -5.49
CA THR A 179 -9.22 -15.30 -6.80
C THR A 179 -10.21 -15.52 -7.95
N ASN A 180 -11.16 -16.45 -7.84
CA ASN A 180 -12.14 -16.72 -8.91
C ASN A 180 -13.23 -15.64 -9.00
N GLY A 181 -13.56 -14.97 -7.90
CA GLY A 181 -14.51 -13.85 -7.88
C GLY A 181 -14.00 -12.60 -8.61
N ALA A 182 -12.68 -12.45 -8.77
CA ALA A 182 -12.09 -11.37 -9.57
C ALA A 182 -12.23 -11.63 -11.09
N ASP A 183 -12.20 -12.91 -11.52
CA ASP A 183 -12.30 -13.30 -12.93
C ASP A 183 -13.76 -13.42 -13.42
N GLY A 184 -14.71 -13.76 -12.53
CA GLY A 184 -16.14 -13.87 -12.87
C GLY A 184 -16.81 -12.54 -13.26
N ALA A 185 -16.38 -11.42 -12.67
CA ALA A 185 -16.90 -10.09 -12.99
C ALA A 185 -16.50 -9.60 -14.40
N THR A 186 -15.47 -10.21 -15.01
CA THR A 186 -15.02 -9.84 -16.36
C THR A 186 -15.77 -10.61 -17.45
N ASN A 187 -16.29 -11.81 -17.17
CA ASN A 187 -16.99 -12.63 -18.16
C ASN A 187 -18.45 -12.19 -18.37
N ASP A 188 -19.15 -11.80 -17.30
CA ASP A 188 -20.56 -11.35 -17.33
C ASP A 188 -20.76 -10.03 -18.12
N ALA A 189 -19.70 -9.22 -18.23
CA ALA A 189 -19.68 -8.01 -19.05
C ALA A 189 -19.47 -8.30 -20.55
N GLN A 190 -18.84 -9.42 -20.91
CA GLN A 190 -18.57 -9.78 -22.30
C GLN A 190 -19.75 -10.49 -22.97
N GLU A 191 -20.56 -11.24 -22.21
CA GLU A 191 -21.69 -11.98 -22.76
C GLU A 191 -22.90 -11.06 -23.07
N ARG A 192 -23.05 -9.95 -22.33
CA ARG A 192 -24.08 -8.93 -22.57
C ARG A 192 -23.87 -8.13 -23.87
N ILE A 193 -22.63 -7.96 -24.33
CA ILE A 193 -22.31 -7.22 -25.56
C ILE A 193 -22.54 -8.08 -26.81
N ARG A 194 -22.57 -9.41 -26.68
CA ARG A 194 -22.77 -10.34 -27.81
C ARG A 194 -24.24 -10.57 -28.16
N HIS A 195 -25.17 -10.36 -27.21
CA HIS A 195 -26.60 -10.60 -27.43
C HIS A 195 -27.38 -9.40 -27.98
N GLU A 196 -26.73 -8.26 -28.20
CA GLU A 196 -27.34 -7.02 -28.71
C GLU A 196 -26.85 -6.63 -30.11
N ARG A 197 -26.49 -7.63 -30.94
CA ARG A 197 -26.13 -7.45 -32.35
C ARG A 197 -26.85 -8.41 -33.28
#